data_AF-W2QQA2-F1
#
_entry.id   AF-W2QQA2-F1
#
_cell.length_a   1.000
_cell.length_b   1.000
_cell.length_c   1.000
_cell.angle_alpha   90.00
_cell.angle_beta   90.00
_cell.angle_gamma   90.00
#
_symmetry.space_group_name_H-M   'P 1'
#
loop_
_entity.id
_entity.type
_entity.pdbx_description
1 polymer ?
#
loop_
_entity_poly.entity_id
_entity_poly.type
_entity_poly.pdbx_seq_one_letter_code
_entity_poly.pdbx_strand_id
1 'polypeptide(L)'
;MPMLVTSIMAKSNHSFGRNLRRKQPSDTSHQRTLRYKPSLYVPYGCHPYPAVQADGSVSAGLKGSGPDGGECGGSALGSQVYYRSDWCRNKWAIMYAWYLPKAGPHSINSATSGKQQ
;
A
#
# COMPACT_ATOMS: atom_id res chain seq x y z
N MET A 1 13.55 26.22 -12.40
CA MET A 1 12.46 26.04 -13.40
C MET A 1 11.25 25.51 -12.66
N PRO A 2 10.13 26.24 -12.57
CA PRO A 2 8.93 25.71 -11.93
C PRO A 2 8.24 24.77 -12.93
N MET A 3 8.18 23.47 -12.60
CA MET A 3 7.31 22.52 -13.29
C MET A 3 5.87 22.81 -12.85
N LEU A 4 5.06 23.32 -13.78
CA LEU A 4 3.61 23.39 -13.64
C LEU A 4 3.07 21.95 -13.72
N VAL A 5 2.73 21.34 -12.58
CA VAL A 5 2.08 20.01 -12.56
C VAL A 5 0.57 20.20 -12.40
N THR A 6 -0.12 20.46 -13.50
CA THR A 6 -1.57 20.19 -13.62
C THR A 6 -1.79 18.78 -14.17
N SER A 7 -1.22 17.78 -13.52
CA SER A 7 -1.61 16.38 -13.79
C SER A 7 -2.86 16.09 -12.96
N ILE A 8 -4.02 16.18 -13.60
CA ILE A 8 -5.25 15.61 -13.05
C ILE A 8 -5.03 14.09 -13.00
N MET A 9 -4.65 13.57 -11.83
CA MET A 9 -4.50 12.13 -11.63
C MET A 9 -5.86 11.47 -11.90
N ALA A 10 -5.94 10.59 -12.91
CA ALA A 10 -7.18 9.89 -13.23
C ALA A 10 -7.57 8.99 -12.06
N LYS A 11 -8.76 9.21 -11.49
CA LYS A 11 -9.35 8.31 -10.49
C LYS A 11 -10.00 7.12 -11.20
N SER A 12 -9.59 5.93 -10.85
CA SER A 12 -10.11 4.65 -11.35
C SER A 12 -10.83 3.89 -10.24
N ASN A 13 -11.64 2.90 -10.59
CA ASN A 13 -12.30 2.03 -9.60
C ASN A 13 -11.26 1.45 -8.62
N HIS A 14 -11.65 1.25 -7.36
CA HIS A 14 -10.77 0.72 -6.31
C HIS A 14 -10.26 -0.69 -6.61
N SER A 15 -11.06 -1.45 -7.37
CA SER A 15 -10.65 -2.72 -7.96
C SER A 15 -10.02 -2.43 -9.32
N PHE A 16 -8.69 -2.40 -9.36
CA PHE A 16 -7.96 -2.20 -10.60
C PHE A 16 -7.98 -3.44 -11.50
N GLY A 17 -7.73 -3.21 -12.79
CA GLY A 17 -7.47 -4.26 -13.77
C GLY A 17 -5.98 -4.62 -13.89
N ARG A 18 -5.05 -3.78 -13.39
CA ARG A 18 -3.60 -4.02 -13.42
C ARG A 18 -2.88 -3.51 -12.16
N ASN A 19 -2.07 -4.37 -11.54
CA ASN A 19 -1.22 -4.02 -10.40
C ASN A 19 0.20 -3.63 -10.81
N LEU A 20 0.86 -2.84 -9.96
CA LEU A 20 2.30 -2.60 -10.08
C LEU A 20 3.07 -3.89 -9.81
N ARG A 21 3.97 -4.26 -10.73
CA ARG A 21 4.82 -5.43 -10.53
C ARG A 21 5.91 -5.11 -9.52
N ARG A 22 6.14 -6.04 -8.60
CA ARG A 22 7.33 -6.02 -7.74
C ARG A 22 8.58 -6.06 -8.62
N LYS A 23 9.47 -5.08 -8.48
CA LYS A 23 10.78 -5.09 -9.16
C LYS A 23 11.69 -6.15 -8.53
N GLN A 24 12.58 -6.74 -9.32
CA GLN A 24 13.65 -7.59 -8.78
C GLN A 24 14.65 -6.72 -7.98
N PRO A 25 15.23 -7.24 -6.89
CA PRO A 25 16.23 -6.52 -6.13
C PRO A 25 17.54 -6.42 -6.91
N SER A 26 17.86 -5.21 -7.39
CA SER A 26 19.15 -4.87 -8.01
C SER A 26 20.19 -4.44 -6.97
N ASP A 27 19.75 -3.84 -5.87
CA ASP A 27 20.63 -3.13 -4.93
C ASP A 27 20.42 -3.58 -3.48
N THR A 28 21.45 -3.38 -2.65
CA THR A 28 21.46 -3.78 -1.23
C THR A 28 20.31 -3.17 -0.41
N SER A 29 19.93 -1.92 -0.72
CA SER A 29 18.77 -1.24 -0.15
C SER A 29 17.46 -1.99 -0.40
N HIS A 30 17.27 -2.49 -1.63
CA HIS A 30 16.08 -3.26 -2.02
C HIS A 30 16.12 -4.66 -1.41
N GLN A 31 17.29 -5.31 -1.34
CA GLN A 31 17.42 -6.59 -0.65
C GLN A 31 17.03 -6.48 0.83
N ARG A 32 17.43 -5.40 1.52
CA ARG A 32 17.01 -5.13 2.90
C ARG A 32 15.49 -4.92 3.02
N THR A 33 14.85 -4.21 2.09
CA THR A 33 13.38 -4.02 2.15
C THR A 33 12.60 -5.31 1.85
N LEU A 34 13.18 -6.25 1.11
CA LEU A 34 12.58 -7.57 0.97
C LEU A 34 12.79 -8.45 2.21
N ARG A 35 13.99 -8.37 2.82
CA ARG A 35 14.34 -9.12 4.03
C ARG A 35 13.52 -8.70 5.24
N TYR A 36 13.31 -7.40 5.43
CA TYR A 36 12.56 -6.84 6.56
C TYR A 36 11.10 -6.57 6.23
N LYS A 37 10.54 -7.25 5.23
CA LYS A 37 9.14 -7.07 4.87
C LYS A 37 8.24 -7.60 5.98
N PRO A 38 7.42 -6.76 6.63
CA PRO A 38 6.51 -7.20 7.67
C PRO A 38 5.40 -8.11 7.12
N SER A 39 4.90 -8.99 7.98
CA SER A 39 3.62 -9.67 7.77
C SER A 39 2.48 -8.79 8.26
N LEU A 40 1.43 -8.64 7.46
CA LEU A 40 0.23 -7.90 7.85
C LEU A 40 -0.92 -8.89 8.04
N TYR A 41 -1.42 -8.96 9.27
CA TYR A 41 -2.66 -9.67 9.59
C TYR A 41 -3.81 -8.66 9.68
N VAL A 42 -4.88 -8.90 8.92
CA VAL A 42 -6.07 -8.06 8.88
C VAL A 42 -7.21 -8.83 9.53
N PRO A 43 -7.51 -8.60 10.83
CA PRO A 43 -8.55 -9.35 11.53
C PRO A 43 -9.96 -8.93 11.09
N TYR A 44 -10.14 -7.66 10.74
CA TYR A 44 -11.43 -7.07 10.35
C TYR A 44 -11.21 -5.89 9.38
N GLY A 45 -12.25 -5.52 8.64
CA GLY A 45 -12.23 -4.40 7.69
C GLY A 45 -11.72 -4.79 6.30
N CYS A 46 -11.18 -3.81 5.57
CA CYS A 46 -10.69 -4.03 4.21
C CYS A 46 -9.32 -4.69 4.17
N HIS A 47 -9.15 -5.63 3.24
CA HIS A 47 -7.83 -6.13 2.87
C HIS A 47 -7.04 -5.06 2.10
N PRO A 48 -5.70 -5.20 1.95
CA PRO A 48 -4.92 -4.25 1.18
C PRO A 48 -5.21 -4.32 -0.32
N TYR A 49 -5.36 -3.16 -0.95
CA TYR A 49 -5.56 -2.99 -2.38
C TYR A 49 -4.41 -2.20 -3.01
N PRO A 50 -4.21 -2.31 -4.33
CA PRO A 50 -3.40 -1.35 -5.06
C PRO A 50 -4.03 0.06 -4.98
N ALA A 51 -3.17 1.07 -4.83
CA ALA A 51 -3.54 2.47 -4.73
C ALA A 51 -3.31 3.21 -6.05
N VAL A 52 -2.33 2.73 -6.84
CA VAL A 52 -1.93 3.30 -8.13
C VAL A 52 -1.71 2.17 -9.15
N GLN A 53 -2.10 2.38 -10.40
CA GLN A 53 -1.84 1.49 -11.53
C GLN A 53 -0.53 1.84 -12.25
N ALA A 54 -0.10 0.97 -13.17
CA ALA A 54 1.09 1.19 -13.99
C ALA A 54 1.00 2.43 -14.92
N ASP A 55 -0.21 2.85 -15.28
CA ASP A 55 -0.47 4.05 -16.08
C ASP A 55 -0.56 5.35 -15.25
N GLY A 56 -0.34 5.26 -13.94
CA GLY A 56 -0.40 6.40 -13.02
C GLY A 56 -1.81 6.75 -12.54
N SER A 57 -2.85 6.04 -12.97
CA SER A 57 -4.19 6.24 -12.40
C SER A 57 -4.24 5.78 -10.93
N VAL A 58 -5.05 6.48 -10.12
CA VAL A 58 -5.14 6.28 -8.67
C VAL A 58 -6.50 5.70 -8.28
N SER A 59 -6.55 5.00 -7.16
CA SER A 59 -7.76 4.37 -6.66
C SER A 59 -8.72 5.46 -6.17
N ALA A 60 -9.98 5.38 -6.61
CA ALA A 60 -11.05 6.23 -6.10
C ALA A 60 -11.48 5.84 -4.68
N GLY A 61 -11.03 4.68 -4.19
CA GLY A 61 -11.48 4.10 -2.92
C GLY A 61 -12.94 3.66 -2.94
N LEU A 62 -13.44 3.36 -1.75
CA LEU A 62 -14.84 3.04 -1.49
C LEU A 62 -15.43 4.06 -0.53
N LYS A 63 -16.71 4.35 -0.68
CA LYS A 63 -17.43 5.23 0.25
C LYS A 63 -17.42 4.61 1.65
N GLY A 64 -17.17 5.42 2.68
CA GLY A 64 -17.14 5.04 4.10
C GLY A 64 -18.47 4.59 4.71
N SER A 65 -19.40 4.05 3.90
CA SER A 65 -20.71 3.58 4.32
C SER A 65 -20.83 2.07 4.16
N GLY A 66 -21.82 1.47 4.81
CA GLY A 66 -22.06 0.03 4.80
C GLY A 66 -21.08 -0.75 5.68
N PRO A 67 -21.06 -2.09 5.58
CA PRO A 67 -20.22 -2.93 6.42
C PRO A 67 -18.73 -2.62 6.27
N ASP A 68 -17.96 -2.70 7.36
CA ASP A 68 -16.52 -2.34 7.38
C ASP A 68 -15.68 -3.10 6.34
N GLY A 69 -15.98 -4.37 6.10
CA GLY A 69 -15.36 -5.21 5.06
C GLY A 69 -16.16 -5.33 3.76
N GLY A 70 -17.29 -4.63 3.65
CA GLY A 70 -18.17 -4.68 2.49
C GLY A 70 -17.47 -4.15 1.24
N GLU A 71 -17.52 -4.96 0.17
CA GLU A 71 -16.91 -4.69 -1.15
C GLU A 71 -15.37 -4.59 -1.15
N CYS A 72 -14.70 -4.91 -0.03
CA CYS A 72 -13.24 -4.86 0.09
C CYS A 72 -12.60 -6.08 0.78
N GLY A 73 -13.28 -7.23 0.73
CA GLY A 73 -12.80 -8.49 1.32
C GLY A 73 -11.56 -9.11 0.64
N GLY A 74 -11.20 -8.66 -0.57
CA GLY A 74 -9.95 -9.07 -1.21
C GLY A 74 -9.88 -8.66 -2.67
N SER A 75 -8.71 -8.18 -3.10
CA SER A 75 -8.45 -7.80 -4.49
C SER A 75 -8.25 -9.06 -5.36
N ALA A 76 -8.93 -9.14 -6.50
CA ALA A 76 -8.71 -10.21 -7.48
C ALA A 76 -7.27 -10.23 -8.03
N LEU A 77 -6.59 -9.09 -8.03
CA LEU A 77 -5.18 -8.96 -8.44
C LEU A 77 -4.19 -9.23 -7.30
N GLY A 78 -4.69 -9.55 -6.11
CA GLY A 78 -3.92 -9.65 -4.89
C GLY A 78 -3.60 -8.28 -4.25
N SER A 79 -2.94 -8.36 -3.10
CA SER A 79 -2.57 -7.22 -2.25
C SER A 79 -1.32 -6.50 -2.76
N GLN A 80 -1.23 -5.20 -2.48
CA GLN A 80 -0.04 -4.40 -2.74
C GLN A 80 0.54 -3.84 -1.44
N VAL A 81 1.88 -3.88 -1.32
CA VAL A 81 2.63 -3.17 -0.29
C VAL A 81 3.57 -2.17 -0.95
N TYR A 82 3.68 -0.99 -0.37
CA TYR A 82 4.61 0.06 -0.77
C TYR A 82 5.70 0.17 0.28
N TYR A 83 6.91 0.52 -0.14
CA TYR A 83 7.99 0.80 0.79
C TYR A 83 8.85 1.96 0.32
N ARG A 84 9.47 2.64 1.28
CA ARG A 84 10.54 3.62 1.05
C ARG A 84 11.59 3.45 2.12
N SER A 85 12.86 3.52 1.75
CA SER A 85 13.97 3.41 2.69
C SER A 85 14.98 4.53 2.50
N ASP A 86 15.54 5.00 3.61
CA ASP A 86 16.57 6.03 3.63
C ASP A 86 17.33 6.03 4.97
N TRP A 87 18.43 6.77 5.03
CA TRP A 87 19.13 7.08 6.27
C TRP A 87 18.40 8.18 7.05
N CYS A 88 17.96 7.86 8.26
CA CYS A 88 17.33 8.80 9.18
C CYS A 88 18.08 8.78 10.51
N ARG A 89 18.73 9.89 10.88
CA ARG A 89 19.49 10.03 12.16
C ARG A 89 20.45 8.86 12.41
N ASN A 90 21.32 8.58 11.42
CA ASN A 90 22.32 7.50 11.46
C ASN A 90 21.74 6.08 11.59
N LYS A 91 20.43 5.89 11.34
CA LYS A 91 19.77 4.58 11.27
C LYS A 91 19.18 4.38 9.89
N TRP A 92 19.24 3.15 9.39
CA TRP A 92 18.56 2.78 8.15
C TRP A 92 17.07 2.57 8.43
N ALA A 93 16.23 3.48 7.96
CA ALA A 93 14.78 3.41 8.14
C ALA A 93 14.12 2.80 6.90
N ILE A 94 13.14 1.93 7.13
CA ILE A 94 12.29 1.39 6.07
C ILE A 94 10.84 1.59 6.50
N MET A 95 10.09 2.37 5.73
CA MET A 95 8.67 2.54 5.92
C MET A 95 7.93 1.60 4.97
N TYR A 96 6.97 0.84 5.49
CA TYR A 96 6.03 0.06 4.70
C TYR A 96 4.64 0.67 4.83
N ALA A 97 3.89 0.69 3.73
CA ALA A 97 2.54 1.21 3.70
C ALA A 97 1.62 0.26 2.91
N TRP A 98 0.38 0.16 3.37
CA TRP A 98 -0.71 -0.54 2.70
C TRP A 98 -1.85 0.45 2.48
N TYR A 99 -2.53 0.30 1.35
CA TYR A 99 -3.70 1.09 1.03
C TYR A 99 -4.97 0.26 1.25
N LEU A 100 -5.89 0.80 2.03
CA LEU A 100 -7.19 0.22 2.29
C LEU A 100 -8.24 1.12 1.60
N PRO A 101 -9.11 0.57 0.74
CA PRO A 101 -10.09 1.38 -0.01
C PRO A 101 -11.07 2.15 0.87
N LYS A 102 -11.29 1.69 2.11
CA LYS A 102 -12.21 2.25 3.08
C LYS A 102 -11.63 2.08 4.49
N ALA A 103 -11.83 3.10 5.32
CA ALA A 103 -11.59 3.04 6.76
C ALA A 103 -12.95 3.09 7.47
N GLY A 104 -13.28 2.04 8.22
CA GLY A 104 -14.45 1.99 9.09
C GLY A 104 -14.10 2.37 10.54
N PRO A 105 -15.08 2.57 11.43
CA PRO A 105 -14.85 2.88 12.85
C PRO A 105 -14.00 1.83 13.61
N HIS A 106 -13.92 0.59 13.12
CA HIS A 106 -13.08 -0.48 13.68
C HIS A 106 -11.81 -0.80 12.87
N SER A 107 -11.44 0.08 11.93
CA SER A 107 -10.28 -0.20 11.08
C SER A 107 -8.98 -0.09 11.87
N ILE A 108 -8.16 -1.15 11.77
CA ILE A 108 -6.74 -1.30 12.14
C ILE A 108 -6.33 -1.39 13.63
N ASN A 109 -6.47 -2.57 14.24
CA ASN A 109 -5.48 -3.08 15.21
C ASN A 109 -4.31 -3.71 14.44
N SER A 110 -3.42 -2.88 13.88
CA SER A 110 -2.25 -3.37 13.14
C SER A 110 -1.16 -3.84 14.10
N ALA A 111 -1.14 -5.13 14.43
CA ALA A 111 -0.01 -5.71 15.15
C ALA A 111 1.16 -5.95 14.17
N THR A 112 2.08 -5.01 14.06
CA THR A 112 3.35 -5.24 13.37
C THR A 112 4.25 -6.08 14.27
N SER A 113 4.35 -7.40 14.02
CA SER A 113 5.38 -8.23 14.64
C SER A 113 6.72 -7.91 13.98
N GLY A 114 7.45 -6.95 14.57
CA GLY A 114 8.84 -6.68 14.22
C GLY A 114 9.76 -7.57 15.06
N LYS A 115 10.48 -8.49 14.42
CA LYS A 115 11.71 -9.03 15.04
C LYS A 115 12.69 -7.86 15.14
N GLN A 116 12.84 -7.31 16.34
CA GLN A 116 14.01 -6.52 16.66
C GLN A 116 15.22 -7.44 16.54
N GLN A 117 16.19 -7.01 15.76
CA GLN A 117 17.53 -7.57 15.74
C GLN A 117 18.52 -6.43 15.83
#